data_AF-A0A2J0N2Q8-F1
#
_entry.id   AF-A0A2J0N2Q8-F1
#
_cell.length_a   1.000
_cell.length_b   1.000
_cell.length_c   1.000
_cell.angle_alpha   90.00
_cell.angle_beta   90.00
_cell.angle_gamma   90.00
#
_symmetry.space_group_name_H-M   'P 1'
#
loop_
_entity.id
_entity.type
_entity.pdbx_description
1 polymer ?
#
loop_
_entity_poly.entity_id
_entity_poly.type
_entity_poly.pdbx_seq_one_letter_code
_entity_poly.pdbx_strand_id
1 'polypeptide(L)' 'IPGDQLRLEVEVMKLKSRTGQVHTRALVDGAVVAEADLMFALVDA' A
#
# COMPACT_ATOMS: atom_id res chain seq x y z
N ILE A 1 19.21 3.95 -5.70
CA ILE A 1 20.43 3.60 -4.93
C ILE A 1 20.09 3.54 -3.44
N PRO A 2 20.89 2.89 -2.58
CA PRO A 2 20.69 3.02 -1.13
C PRO A 2 20.71 4.50 -0.74
N GLY A 3 19.61 5.01 -0.20
CA GLY A 3 19.40 6.43 0.07
C GLY A 3 18.16 7.03 -0.62
N ASP A 4 17.61 6.36 -1.64
CA ASP A 4 16.35 6.77 -2.26
C ASP A 4 15.21 6.73 -1.23
N GLN A 5 14.32 7.74 -1.27
CA GLN A 5 13.12 7.73 -0.45
C GLN A 5 12.00 6.94 -1.14
N LEU A 6 11.59 5.84 -0.53
CA LEU A 6 10.41 5.09 -0.95
C LEU A 6 9.15 5.72 -0.34
N ARG A 7 8.29 6.31 -1.18
CA ARG A 7 7.00 6.85 -0.77
C ARG A 7 5.90 5.84 -1.08
N LEU A 8 5.19 5.38 -0.05
CA LEU A 8 4.04 4.49 -0.20
C LEU A 8 2.75 5.31 -0.23
N GLU A 9 1.99 5.18 -1.31
CA GLU A 9 0.64 5.70 -1.46
C GLU A 9 -0.35 4.54 -1.41
N VAL A 10 -1.43 4.72 -0.68
CA VAL A 10 -2.44 3.68 -0.43
C VAL A 10 -3.82 4.28 -0.59
N GLU A 11 -4.64 3.65 -1.44
CA GLU A 11 -6.05 3.97 -1.60
C GLU A 11 -6.91 2.81 -1.09
N VAL A 12 -7.92 3.12 -0.29
CA VAL A 12 -8.85 2.10 0.22
C VAL A 12 -9.88 1.76 -0.85
N MET A 13 -9.81 0.53 -1.34
CA MET A 13 -10.77 0.02 -2.34
C MET A 13 -12.02 -0.54 -1.66
N LYS A 14 -11.82 -1.32 -0.59
CA LYS A 14 -12.91 -1.94 0.15
C LYS A 14 -12.52 -2.15 1.61
N LEU A 15 -13.37 -1.68 2.51
CA LEU A 15 -13.22 -1.92 3.94
C LEU A 15 -14.43 -2.72 4.46
N LYS A 16 -14.15 -3.79 5.20
CA LYS A 16 -15.13 -4.57 5.96
C LYS A 16 -14.73 -4.59 7.43
N SER A 17 -15.60 -5.12 8.29
CA SER A 17 -15.38 -5.19 9.73
C SER A 17 -14.04 -5.84 10.14
N ARG A 18 -13.60 -6.87 9.41
CA ARG A 18 -12.37 -7.62 9.72
C ARG A 18 -11.36 -7.71 8.58
N THR A 19 -11.66 -7.16 7.40
CA THR A 19 -10.75 -7.25 6.24
C THR A 19 -10.71 -5.94 5.47
N GLY A 20 -9.55 -5.60 4.94
CA GLY A 20 -9.33 -4.46 4.07
C GLY A 20 -8.71 -4.89 2.75
N GLN A 21 -9.15 -4.26 1.65
CA GLN A 21 -8.51 -4.33 0.34
C GLN A 21 -8.09 -2.93 -0.05
N VAL A 22 -6.83 -2.78 -0.46
CA VAL A 22 -6.22 -1.50 -0.80
C VAL A 22 -5.45 -1.61 -2.10
N HIS A 23 -5.48 -0.55 -2.89
CA HIS A 23 -4.61 -0.37 -4.03
C HIS A 23 -3.39 0.43 -3.57
N THR A 24 -2.19 -0.05 -3.86
CA THR A 24 -0.95 0.53 -3.33
C THR A 24 0.05 0.81 -4.43
N ARG A 25 0.73 1.95 -4.33
CA ARG A 25 1.84 2.34 -5.19
C ARG A 25 3.04 2.73 -4.34
N ALA A 26 4.21 2.28 -4.75
CA ALA A 26 5.48 2.71 -4.22
C ALA A 26 6.16 3.62 -5.25
N LEU A 27 6.58 4.81 -4.82
CA LEU A 27 7.19 5.81 -5.67
C LEU A 27 8.62 6.13 -5.18
N VAL A 28 9.52 6.38 -6.14
CA VAL A 28 10.83 7.02 -5.92
C VAL A 28 10.92 8.17 -6.91
N ASP A 29 11.23 9.37 -6.42
CA ASP A 29 11.30 10.59 -7.24
C ASP A 29 10.06 10.83 -8.12
N GLY A 30 8.88 10.46 -7.60
CA GLY A 30 7.59 10.60 -8.29
C GLY A 30 7.31 9.54 -9.35
N ALA A 31 8.24 8.64 -9.64
CA ALA A 31 8.03 7.51 -10.54
C ALA A 31 7.53 6.27 -9.77
N VAL A 32 6.54 5.57 -10.32
CA VAL A 32 6.06 4.30 -9.75
C VAL A 32 7.13 3.23 -9.96
N VAL A 33 7.65 2.69 -8.86
CA VAL A 33 8.65 1.61 -8.86
C VAL A 33 8.05 0.25 -8.49
N ALA A 34 6.88 0.25 -7.82
CA ALA A 34 6.09 -0.94 -7.57
C ALA A 34 4.61 -0.58 -7.39
N GLU A 35 3.72 -1.51 -7.74
CA GLU A 35 2.27 -1.34 -7.62
C GLU A 35 1.62 -2.70 -7.32
N ALA A 36 0.65 -2.73 -6.41
CA ALA A 36 -0.05 -3.95 -6.04
C ALA A 36 -1.40 -3.66 -5.38
N ASP A 37 -2.35 -4.57 -5.62
CA ASP A 37 -3.55 -4.71 -4.81
C ASP A 37 -3.26 -5.64 -3.63
N LEU A 38 -3.48 -5.15 -2.41
CA LEU A 38 -3.23 -5.89 -1.18
C LEU A 38 -4.53 -6.16 -0.44
N MET A 39 -4.62 -7.32 0.20
CA MET A 39 -5.70 -7.67 1.11
C MET A 39 -5.13 -8.06 2.48
N PHE A 40 -5.72 -7.53 3.54
CA PHE A 40 -5.32 -7.82 4.92
C PHE A 40 -6.53 -8.12 5.80
N ALA A 41 -6.26 -8.78 6.92
CA ALA A 41 -7.24 -9.02 7.99
C ALA A 41 -6.83 -8.26 9.25
N LEU A 42 -7.81 -7.66 9.93
CA LEU A 42 -7.64 -7.09 11.26
C LEU A 42 -7.77 -8.21 12.30
N VAL A 43 -6.74 -8.34 13.11
CA VAL A 43 -6.66 -9.29 14.23
C VAL A 43 -6.54 -8.51 15.53
N ASP A 44 -6.94 -9.12 16.63
CA ASP A 44 -6.83 -8.52 17.95
C ASP A 44 -5.36 -8.38 18.36
N ALA A 45 -5.06 -7.40 19.21
CA ALA A 45 -3.70 -7.05 19.65
C ALA A 45 -3.11 -8.07 20.64
#